data_AF-A0A4S3TEN0-F1
#
_entry.id   AF-A0A4S3TEN0-F1
#
_cell.length_a   1.000
_cell.length_b   1.000
_cell.length_c   1.000
_cell.angle_alpha   90.00
_cell.angle_beta   90.00
_cell.angle_gamma   90.00
#
_symmetry.space_group_name_H-M   'P 1'
#
loop_
_entity.id
_entity.type
_entity.pdbx_description
1 polymer ?
#
loop_
_entity_poly.entity_id
_entity_poly.type
_entity_poly.pdbx_seq_one_letter_code
_entity_poly.pdbx_strand_id
1 'polypeptide(L)' 'MSAFLLVGPVIVFLIFVAPLWLFLHYRSKRKTDSALSSQDLERLQVLSEKAEAMQSRVDTLERILDAESPTWRRKYE' A
#
# COMPACT_ATOMS: atom_id res chain seq x y z
N MET A 1 7.31 15.34 52.72
CA MET A 1 8.25 14.20 52.50
C MET A 1 7.65 13.03 51.71
N SER A 2 6.34 12.73 51.78
CA SER A 2 5.73 11.51 51.21
C SER A 2 5.64 11.46 49.67
N ALA A 3 5.50 12.60 48.99
CA ALA A 3 5.34 12.62 47.53
C ALA A 3 6.56 12.05 46.79
N PHE A 4 7.77 12.23 47.32
CA PHE A 4 9.00 11.75 46.69
C PHE A 4 9.09 10.21 46.61
N LEU A 5 8.48 9.49 47.55
CA LEU A 5 8.48 8.03 47.57
C LEU A 5 7.57 7.43 46.48
N LEU A 6 6.52 8.15 46.09
CA LEU A 6 5.62 7.74 45.01
C LEU A 6 6.12 8.25 43.64
N VAL A 7 6.63 9.48 43.60
CA VAL A 7 7.05 10.15 42.36
C VAL A 7 8.36 9.57 41.81
N GLY A 8 9.30 9.17 42.68
CA GLY A 8 10.58 8.59 42.26
C GLY A 8 10.44 7.36 41.35
N PRO A 9 9.72 6.30 41.78
CA PRO A 9 9.48 5.12 40.95
C PRO A 9 8.72 5.43 39.65
N VAL A 10 7.77 6.37 39.69
CA VAL A 10 7.00 6.78 38.50
C VAL A 10 7.89 7.47 37.47
N ILE A 11 8.79 8.36 37.89
CA ILE A 11 9.73 9.04 36.98
C ILE A 11 10.64 8.02 36.30
N VAL A 12 11.21 7.08 37.05
CA VAL A 12 12.06 6.01 36.51
C VAL A 12 11.27 5.18 35.48
N PHE A 13 10.05 4.76 35.84
CA PHE A 13 9.17 4.04 34.92
C PHE A 13 8.91 4.83 33.63
N LEU A 14 8.63 6.13 33.71
CA LEU A 14 8.41 6.97 32.54
C LEU A 14 9.65 7.08 31.64
N ILE A 15 10.84 7.19 32.22
CA ILE A 15 12.11 7.26 31.47
C ILE A 15 12.38 5.95 30.70
N PHE A 16 11.93 4.79 31.19
CA PHE A 16 12.12 3.52 30.48
C PHE A 16 10.96 3.20 29.52
N VAL A 17 9.72 3.37 29.98
CA VAL A 17 8.54 2.93 29.24
C VAL A 17 8.16 3.93 28.15
N ALA A 18 8.27 5.24 28.40
CA ALA A 18 7.89 6.23 27.39
C ALA A 18 8.79 6.17 26.14
N PRO A 19 10.14 6.05 26.24
CA PRO A 19 10.99 5.86 25.06
C PRO A 19 10.75 4.53 24.36
N LEU A 20 10.48 3.45 25.10
CA LEU A 20 10.15 2.16 24.50
C LEU A 20 8.85 2.24 23.69
N TRP A 21 7.83 2.91 24.24
CA TRP A 21 6.57 3.16 23.54
C TRP A 21 6.75 4.06 22.32
N LEU A 22 7.52 5.15 22.44
CA LEU A 22 7.85 6.03 21.33
C LEU A 22 8.54 5.25 20.20
N PHE A 23 9.53 4.40 20.55
CA PHE A 23 10.21 3.56 19.57
C PHE A 23 9.25 2.61 18.86
N LEU A 24 8.35 1.93 19.59
CA LEU A 24 7.34 1.04 19.00
C LEU A 24 6.34 1.80 18.13
N HIS A 25 5.87 2.96 18.59
CA HIS A 25 4.91 3.80 17.88
C HIS A 25 5.49 4.31 16.55
N TYR A 26 6.72 4.83 16.59
CA TYR A 26 7.40 5.32 15.38
C TYR A 26 7.86 4.18 14.47
N ARG A 27 8.26 3.01 15.01
CA ARG A 27 8.58 1.84 14.19
C ARG A 27 7.34 1.30 13.45
N SER A 28 6.17 1.31 14.10
CA SER A 28 4.91 0.92 13.47
C SER A 28 4.54 1.89 12.34
N LYS A 29 4.59 3.21 12.60
CA LYS A 29 4.34 4.22 11.56
C LYS A 29 5.34 4.14 10.40
N ARG A 30 6.62 3.87 10.66
CA ARG A 30 7.63 3.69 9.61
C ARG A 30 7.38 2.48 8.72
N LYS A 31 6.67 1.43 9.19
CA LYS A 31 6.25 0.32 8.31
C LYS A 31 5.07 0.69 7.41
N THR A 32 4.30 1.72 7.79
CA THR A 32 3.15 2.21 7.02
C THR A 32 3.55 3.34 6.07
N ASP A 33 4.52 4.17 6.46
CA ASP A 33 5.07 5.29 5.68
C ASP A 33 6.33 4.93 4.88
N SER A 34 6.87 3.72 5.03
CA SER A 34 7.96 3.27 4.16
C SER A 34 7.42 3.20 2.74
N ALA A 35 7.99 4.02 1.86
CA ALA A 35 7.87 3.91 0.41
C ALA A 35 7.75 2.45 -0.02
N LEU A 36 6.88 2.17 -1.00
CA LEU A 36 6.56 0.84 -1.51
C LEU A 36 7.79 -0.07 -1.41
N SER A 37 7.66 -1.18 -0.67
CA SER A 37 8.72 -2.16 -0.55
C SER A 37 9.18 -2.56 -1.95
N SER A 38 10.44 -2.99 -2.11
CA SER A 38 10.92 -3.51 -3.41
C SER A 38 9.98 -4.59 -3.98
N GLN A 39 9.42 -5.42 -3.11
CA GLN A 39 8.42 -6.43 -3.47
C GLN A 39 7.09 -5.82 -3.95
N ASP A 40 6.66 -4.70 -3.38
CA ASP A 40 5.42 -4.03 -3.79
C ASP A 40 5.61 -3.31 -5.13
N LEU A 41 6.80 -2.74 -5.36
CA LEU A 41 7.17 -2.18 -6.67
C LEU A 41 7.21 -3.27 -7.76
N GLU A 42 7.79 -4.43 -7.48
CA GLU A 42 7.81 -5.57 -8.41
C GLU A 42 6.39 -6.05 -8.73
N ARG A 43 5.51 -6.15 -7.72
CA ARG A 43 4.09 -6.51 -7.94
C ARG A 43 3.38 -5.49 -8.82
N LEU A 44 3.61 -4.19 -8.60
CA LEU A 44 3.02 -3.13 -9.42
C LEU A 44 3.53 -3.18 -10.85
N GLN A 45 4.81 -3.45 -11.05
CA GLN A 45 5.38 -3.61 -12.39
C GLN A 45 4.71 -4.78 -13.13
N VAL A 46 4.59 -5.95 -12.49
CA VAL A 46 3.92 -7.12 -13.08
C VAL A 46 2.44 -6.82 -13.41
N LEU A 47 1.75 -6.06 -12.56
CA LEU A 47 0.37 -5.66 -12.82
C LEU A 47 0.27 -4.68 -14.00
N SER A 48 1.22 -3.74 -14.11
CA SER A 48 1.30 -2.81 -15.22
C SER A 48 1.53 -3.53 -16.55
N GLU A 49 2.50 -4.44 -16.58
CA GLU A 49 2.81 -5.26 -17.78
C GLU A 49 1.60 -6.10 -18.21
N LYS A 50 0.85 -6.67 -17.24
CA LYS A 50 -0.38 -7.41 -17.54
C LYS A 50 -1.48 -6.51 -18.09
N ALA A 51 -1.63 -5.30 -17.55
CA ALA A 51 -2.63 -4.34 -18.03
C ALA A 51 -2.32 -3.92 -19.48
N GLU A 52 -1.05 -3.65 -19.80
CA GLU A 52 -0.62 -3.32 -21.15
C GLU A 52 -0.86 -4.48 -22.14
N ALA A 53 -0.51 -5.69 -21.75
CA ALA A 53 -0.79 -6.89 -22.56
C ALA A 53 -2.31 -7.09 -22.78
N MET A 54 -3.12 -6.82 -21.77
CA MET A 54 -4.58 -6.91 -21.88
C MET A 54 -5.14 -5.84 -22.83
N GLN A 55 -4.64 -4.60 -22.75
CA GLN A 55 -5.04 -3.52 -23.64
C GLN A 55 -4.76 -3.85 -25.11
N SER A 56 -3.57 -4.39 -25.41
CA SER A 56 -3.20 -4.84 -26.76
C SER A 56 -4.12 -5.95 -27.28
N ARG A 57 -4.52 -6.88 -26.41
CA ARG A 57 -5.46 -7.94 -26.75
C ARG A 57 -6.87 -7.40 -26.99
N VAL A 58 -7.33 -6.44 -26.18
CA VAL A 58 -8.64 -5.79 -26.38
C VAL A 58 -8.66 -5.06 -27.73
N ASP A 59 -7.63 -4.28 -28.05
CA ASP A 59 -7.53 -3.61 -29.36
C ASP A 59 -7.57 -4.62 -30.52
N THR A 60 -6.84 -5.72 -30.39
CA THR A 60 -6.88 -6.80 -31.39
C THR A 60 -8.28 -7.40 -31.53
N LEU A 61 -8.96 -7.68 -30.41
CA LEU A 61 -10.32 -8.21 -30.40
C LEU A 61 -11.31 -7.21 -31.01
N GLU A 62 -11.19 -5.92 -30.71
CA GLU A 62 -12.01 -4.88 -31.31
C GLU A 62 -11.81 -4.80 -32.82
N ARG A 63 -10.57 -4.91 -33.30
CA ARG A 63 -10.25 -4.93 -34.74
C ARG A 63 -10.84 -6.17 -35.44
N ILE A 64 -10.78 -7.34 -34.81
CA ILE A 64 -11.40 -8.56 -35.32
C ILE A 64 -12.92 -8.39 -35.36
N LEU A 65 -13.50 -7.88 -34.28
CA LEU A 65 -14.95 -7.70 -34.16
C LEU A 65 -15.47 -6.64 -35.14
N ASP A 66 -14.67 -5.62 -35.46
CA ASP A 66 -14.94 -4.65 -36.53
C ASP A 66 -14.94 -5.28 -37.92
N ALA A 67 -14.06 -6.24 -38.18
CA ALA A 67 -14.01 -6.95 -39.44
C ALA A 67 -15.15 -7.97 -39.59
N GLU A 68 -15.46 -8.72 -38.52
CA GLU A 68 -16.44 -9.80 -38.56
C GLU A 68 -17.88 -9.36 -38.28
N SER A 69 -18.09 -8.31 -37.47
CA SER A 69 -19.43 -7.88 -37.05
C SER A 69 -19.55 -6.34 -37.01
N PRO A 70 -19.41 -5.62 -38.12
CA PRO A 70 -19.27 -4.15 -38.15
C PRO A 70 -20.37 -3.32 -37.45
N THR A 71 -21.52 -3.92 -37.13
CA THR A 71 -22.62 -3.28 -36.37
C THR A 71 -22.58 -3.53 -34.86
N TRP A 72 -21.60 -4.28 -34.34
CA TRP A 72 -21.54 -4.71 -32.94
C TRP A 72 -21.57 -3.55 -31.95
N ARG A 73 -20.88 -2.44 -32.25
CA ARG A 73 -20.85 -1.24 -31.39
C ARG A 73 -22.22 -0.61 -31.19
N ARG A 74 -23.07 -0.61 -32.24
CA ARG A 74 -24.44 -0.05 -32.17
C ARG A 74 -25.43 -0.92 -31.41
N LYS A 75 -25.06 -2.18 -31.14
CA LYS A 75 -25.93 -3.14 -30.42
C LYS A 75 -25.85 -2.97 -28.90
N TYR A 76 -24.82 -2.28 -28.39
CA TYR A 76 -24.54 -2.13 -26.97
C TYR A 76 -24.29 -0.67 -26.52
N GLU A 77 -24.52 0.32 -27.40
CA GLU A 77 -24.92 1.67 -26.94
C GLU A 77 -26.35 1.63 -26.40
#